data_AF-A0A9P0D8M8-F1
#
_entry.id   AF-A0A9P0D8M8-F1
#
_cell.length_a   1.000
_cell.length_b   1.000
_cell.length_c   1.000
_cell.angle_alpha   90.00
_cell.angle_beta   90.00
_cell.angle_gamma   90.00
#
_symmetry.space_group_name_H-M   'P 1'
#
loop_
_entity.id
_entity.type
_entity.pdbx_description
1 polymer ?
#
loop_
_entity_poly.entity_id
_entity_poly.type
_entity_poly.pdbx_seq_one_letter_code
_entity_poly.pdbx_strand_id
1 'polypeptide(L)'
;MESTWYLFPGQTLANTKISDRSHALHIRSKEWGKITSHLDRKKLKEQAIQREREHKQYLDDGSKRMIQNWENSLENIRKRKEEERLKHKEQKKEDRNQKFFELREEQEKIRKDYVDKMRKQIYMNTGNARELTSAFVTSEILYEREKQKDFKKLIDKHYEEEAAKYAQVVKENAEKELLENREKELKKRKKNKDHGDYLKQEIAQKSLRQQEEKQKQTEKEALDNIRAMEEMECLEKKLLEKKAKNMQELFGEKKKLLKQEEEKKIQLAKEESELDAVVAIYKETKHRIDCMKKAREKELRDEAAARQEAVAKLVMAHEKAKTEVEEERMKAAIAEKDAIEKKKLKKRAEYDKKMKEERFEDRKKFIEHEEVANKKQAEIRKWEMLNRYKTDEILKKYEESKRKQHWKKVLEYRKELLEQMSEEKALLLQEKEIEEFVTRSNFHNDDDSFFEYADEVLKLAKKRGRSTYPIEKVIMQYKKTNLLLPDKCEDNCENYITSKEAKSMSQQIFKKSQKNKNDRSCRCRQEEKKSVSN
;
A
#
# COMPACT_ATOMS: atom_id res chain seq x y z
N MET A 1 101.86 77.27 -48.52
CA MET A 1 101.82 77.74 -47.12
C MET A 1 101.75 79.26 -47.13
N GLU A 2 101.10 79.88 -46.15
CA GLU A 2 100.99 81.34 -46.03
C GLU A 2 101.51 81.76 -44.65
N SER A 3 102.28 82.85 -44.60
CA SER A 3 102.83 83.40 -43.36
C SER A 3 102.06 84.65 -42.92
N THR A 4 101.76 84.75 -41.62
CA THR A 4 101.07 85.90 -41.02
C THR A 4 101.73 86.27 -39.67
N TRP A 5 101.43 87.45 -39.13
CA TRP A 5 101.87 87.83 -37.79
C TRP A 5 100.96 87.16 -36.75
N TYR A 6 101.58 86.48 -35.78
CA TYR A 6 100.92 85.95 -34.60
C TYR A 6 100.76 87.07 -33.56
N LEU A 7 99.55 87.20 -33.02
CA LEU A 7 99.20 88.17 -31.98
C LEU A 7 98.46 87.43 -30.87
N PHE A 8 98.76 87.75 -29.61
CA PHE A 8 98.03 87.17 -28.49
C PHE A 8 96.60 87.75 -28.40
N PRO A 9 95.62 87.02 -27.83
CA PRO A 9 94.24 87.49 -27.73
C PRO A 9 94.15 88.86 -27.04
N GLY A 10 93.41 89.80 -27.65
CA GLY A 10 93.28 91.18 -27.18
C GLY A 10 94.37 92.14 -27.67
N GLN A 11 95.47 91.66 -28.25
CA GLN A 11 96.48 92.50 -28.89
C GLN A 11 96.14 92.77 -30.36
N THR A 12 96.24 94.04 -30.78
CA THR A 12 96.08 94.47 -32.18
C THR A 12 97.38 95.04 -32.73
N LEU A 13 97.52 95.05 -34.06
CA LEU A 13 98.64 95.69 -34.78
C LEU A 13 98.75 97.21 -34.56
N ALA A 14 97.81 97.84 -33.85
CA ALA A 14 97.90 99.25 -33.43
C ALA A 14 98.48 99.40 -32.02
N ASN A 15 98.22 98.45 -31.11
CA ASN A 15 98.53 98.58 -29.68
C ASN A 15 99.83 97.87 -29.25
N THR A 16 100.38 96.95 -30.06
CA THR A 16 101.70 96.35 -29.80
C THR A 16 102.80 97.08 -30.56
N LYS A 17 103.96 97.28 -29.93
CA LYS A 17 105.16 97.77 -30.64
C LYS A 17 105.63 96.70 -31.64
N ILE A 18 106.24 97.16 -32.74
CA ILE A 18 106.65 96.27 -33.84
C ILE A 18 107.71 95.24 -33.39
N SER A 19 108.52 95.58 -32.39
CA SER A 19 109.51 94.68 -31.76
C SER A 19 108.93 93.38 -31.19
N ASP A 20 107.66 93.40 -30.78
CA ASP A 20 107.09 92.35 -29.93
C ASP A 20 106.19 91.39 -30.74
N ARG A 21 106.26 91.44 -32.08
CA ARG A 21 105.44 90.63 -33.00
C ARG A 21 106.25 89.47 -33.56
N SER A 22 105.67 88.27 -33.58
CA SER A 22 106.29 87.05 -34.14
C SER A 22 105.49 86.51 -35.34
N HIS A 23 106.14 85.78 -36.24
CA HIS A 23 105.50 85.23 -37.46
C HIS A 23 105.13 83.75 -37.32
N ALA A 24 104.04 83.32 -37.96
CA ALA A 24 103.58 81.93 -38.04
C ALA A 24 103.20 81.52 -39.48
N LEU A 25 103.34 80.22 -39.81
CA LEU A 25 103.09 79.62 -41.13
C LEU A 25 101.99 78.54 -41.07
N HIS A 26 101.05 78.53 -42.02
CA HIS A 26 99.93 77.56 -42.07
C HIS A 26 99.88 76.70 -43.36
N ILE A 27 99.35 75.48 -43.24
CA ILE A 27 99.15 74.46 -44.30
C ILE A 27 97.63 74.23 -44.52
N ARG A 28 97.21 73.90 -45.76
CA ARG A 28 95.77 73.71 -46.11
C ARG A 28 95.31 72.24 -45.97
N SER A 29 94.07 72.06 -45.50
CA SER A 29 93.47 70.74 -45.17
C SER A 29 93.46 69.71 -46.32
N LYS A 30 93.25 70.11 -47.58
CA LYS A 30 93.24 69.17 -48.72
C LYS A 30 94.62 68.53 -48.99
N GLU A 31 95.69 69.26 -48.71
CA GLU A 31 97.06 68.75 -48.87
C GLU A 31 97.41 67.82 -47.71
N TRP A 32 97.00 68.17 -46.49
CA TRP A 32 97.07 67.27 -45.34
C TRP A 32 96.31 65.95 -45.60
N GLY A 33 95.10 66.01 -46.15
CA GLY A 33 94.32 64.82 -46.50
C GLY A 33 94.98 63.91 -47.53
N LYS A 34 95.72 64.46 -48.50
CA LYS A 34 96.53 63.65 -49.45
C LYS A 34 97.74 63.01 -48.76
N ILE A 35 98.38 63.73 -47.84
CA ILE A 35 99.48 63.18 -47.04
C ILE A 35 98.98 62.04 -46.15
N THR A 36 97.82 62.18 -45.50
CA THR A 36 97.31 61.17 -44.56
C THR A 36 96.49 60.04 -45.18
N SER A 37 96.04 60.13 -46.44
CA SER A 37 95.09 59.18 -47.04
C SER A 37 95.54 57.72 -47.06
N HIS A 38 96.85 57.45 -47.02
CA HIS A 38 97.38 56.09 -46.98
C HIS A 38 97.10 55.37 -45.65
N LEU A 39 96.84 56.12 -44.57
CA LEU A 39 96.51 55.58 -43.23
C LEU A 39 95.11 54.95 -43.18
N ASP A 40 94.16 55.42 -44.01
CA ASP A 40 92.76 54.97 -44.01
C ASP A 40 92.45 53.79 -44.95
N ARG A 41 93.48 53.20 -45.59
CA ARG A 41 93.33 52.12 -46.59
C ARG A 41 92.57 50.89 -46.10
N LYS A 42 92.58 50.60 -44.79
CA LYS A 42 91.80 49.49 -44.18
C LYS A 42 90.29 49.77 -44.20
N LYS A 43 89.86 50.94 -43.73
CA LYS A 43 88.44 51.36 -43.66
C LYS A 43 87.77 51.32 -45.04
N LEU A 44 88.48 51.75 -46.08
CA LEU A 44 87.98 51.72 -47.46
C LEU A 44 87.74 50.29 -47.98
N LYS A 45 88.58 49.32 -47.59
CA LYS A 45 88.35 47.89 -47.93
C LYS A 45 87.17 47.31 -47.17
N GLU A 46 87.04 47.63 -45.89
CA GLU A 46 85.91 47.19 -45.05
C GLU A 46 84.58 47.71 -45.61
N GLN A 47 84.51 48.98 -46.02
CA GLN A 47 83.33 49.56 -46.67
C GLN A 47 82.96 48.88 -47.99
N ALA A 48 83.95 48.42 -48.78
CA ALA A 48 83.69 47.68 -50.02
C ALA A 48 83.09 46.29 -49.73
N ILE A 49 83.71 45.55 -48.79
CA ILE A 49 83.22 44.22 -48.35
C ILE A 49 81.79 44.32 -47.77
N GLN A 50 81.50 45.39 -47.04
CA GLN A 50 80.19 45.61 -46.44
C GLN A 50 79.09 45.82 -47.49
N ARG A 51 79.34 46.64 -48.53
CA ARG A 51 78.41 46.82 -49.65
C ARG A 51 78.15 45.53 -50.43
N GLU A 52 79.17 44.69 -50.63
CA GLU A 52 78.98 43.38 -51.27
C GLU A 52 78.10 42.43 -50.46
N ARG A 53 78.21 42.47 -49.12
CA ARG A 53 77.33 41.68 -48.22
C ARG A 53 75.89 42.17 -48.29
N GLU A 54 75.67 43.48 -48.23
CA GLU A 54 74.35 44.11 -48.31
C GLU A 54 73.68 43.79 -49.65
N HIS A 55 74.43 43.85 -50.77
CA HIS A 55 73.92 43.48 -52.09
C HIS A 55 73.55 42.00 -52.19
N LYS A 56 74.34 41.09 -51.59
CA LYS A 56 73.99 39.66 -51.53
C LYS A 56 72.73 39.40 -50.71
N GLN A 57 72.60 40.04 -49.54
CA GLN A 57 71.39 39.94 -48.71
C GLN A 57 70.14 40.44 -49.43
N TYR A 58 70.25 41.56 -50.16
CA TYR A 58 69.16 42.08 -50.98
C TYR A 58 68.69 41.08 -52.06
N LEU A 59 69.61 40.41 -52.74
CA LEU A 59 69.29 39.38 -53.73
C LEU A 59 68.68 38.13 -53.08
N ASP A 60 69.21 37.67 -51.95
CA ASP A 60 68.68 36.54 -51.20
C ASP A 60 67.24 36.81 -50.73
N ASP A 61 66.95 38.01 -50.23
CA ASP A 61 65.62 38.40 -49.77
C ASP A 61 64.64 38.62 -50.93
N GLY A 62 65.11 39.15 -52.06
CA GLY A 62 64.33 39.19 -53.30
C GLY A 62 63.93 37.79 -53.79
N SER A 63 64.89 36.86 -53.77
CA SER A 63 64.67 35.45 -54.12
C SER A 63 63.66 34.77 -53.19
N LYS A 64 63.82 34.92 -51.85
CA LYS A 64 62.87 34.39 -50.86
C LYS A 64 61.45 34.91 -51.07
N ARG A 65 61.27 36.21 -51.33
CA ARG A 65 59.96 36.83 -51.58
C ARG A 65 59.28 36.26 -52.83
N MET A 66 60.05 35.95 -53.88
CA MET A 66 59.51 35.29 -55.08
C MET A 66 59.08 33.85 -54.76
N ILE A 67 59.92 33.07 -54.08
CA ILE A 67 59.67 31.65 -53.76
C ILE A 67 58.48 31.50 -52.79
N GLN A 68 58.24 32.45 -51.88
CA GLN A 68 57.08 32.45 -50.96
C GLN A 68 55.74 32.36 -51.71
N ASN A 69 55.64 32.99 -52.88
CA ASN A 69 54.42 33.04 -53.68
C ASN A 69 54.31 31.87 -54.69
N TRP A 70 55.29 30.96 -54.74
CA TRP A 70 55.21 29.79 -55.62
C TRP A 70 54.30 28.72 -55.01
N GLU A 71 53.15 28.49 -55.64
CA GLU A 71 52.16 27.50 -55.19
C GLU A 71 52.74 26.08 -55.08
N ASN A 72 53.67 25.74 -55.98
CA ASN A 72 54.38 24.47 -56.03
C ASN A 72 55.60 24.38 -55.08
N SER A 73 55.84 25.40 -54.26
CA SER A 73 56.82 25.30 -53.17
C SER A 73 56.40 24.19 -52.19
N LEU A 74 57.36 23.39 -51.72
CA LEU A 74 57.12 22.30 -50.77
C LEU A 74 56.39 22.78 -49.50
N GLU A 75 56.66 24.01 -49.07
CA GLU A 75 55.99 24.64 -47.94
C GLU A 75 54.52 24.94 -48.22
N ASN A 76 54.20 25.46 -49.40
CA ASN A 76 52.83 25.82 -49.77
C ASN A 76 51.98 24.56 -50.07
N ILE A 77 52.59 23.53 -50.67
CA ILE A 77 51.97 22.20 -50.80
C ILE A 77 51.67 21.58 -49.42
N ARG A 78 52.56 21.74 -48.44
CA ARG A 78 52.33 21.28 -47.05
C ARG A 78 51.20 22.06 -46.39
N LYS A 79 51.24 23.40 -46.41
CA LYS A 79 50.17 24.28 -45.89
C LYS A 79 48.81 23.91 -46.47
N ARG A 80 48.71 23.78 -47.80
CA ARG A 80 47.46 23.37 -48.47
C ARG A 80 46.96 22.00 -48.00
N LYS A 81 47.83 20.99 -47.90
CA LYS A 81 47.45 19.67 -47.38
C LYS A 81 47.07 19.70 -45.89
N GLU A 82 47.65 20.60 -45.12
CA GLU A 82 47.28 20.84 -43.71
C GLU A 82 45.93 21.54 -43.59
N GLU A 83 45.64 22.55 -44.42
CA GLU A 83 44.33 23.20 -44.53
C GLU A 83 43.24 22.24 -45.00
N GLU A 84 43.49 21.41 -46.02
CA GLU A 84 42.56 20.37 -46.49
C GLU A 84 42.29 19.34 -45.37
N ARG A 85 43.31 18.96 -44.59
CA ARG A 85 43.16 18.11 -43.40
C ARG A 85 42.40 18.80 -42.26
N LEU A 86 42.55 20.10 -42.08
CA LEU A 86 41.81 20.89 -41.08
C LEU A 86 40.34 20.99 -41.47
N LYS A 87 40.04 21.43 -42.70
CA LYS A 87 38.67 21.50 -43.27
C LYS A 87 37.94 20.16 -43.17
N HIS A 88 38.59 19.06 -43.53
CA HIS A 88 38.01 17.71 -43.41
C HIS A 88 37.85 17.24 -41.95
N LYS A 89 38.70 17.69 -41.01
CA LYS A 89 38.50 17.48 -39.56
C LYS A 89 37.34 18.32 -39.02
N GLU A 90 37.14 19.52 -39.53
CA GLU A 90 36.07 20.46 -39.16
C GLU A 90 34.72 19.95 -39.67
N GLN A 91 34.59 19.61 -40.96
CA GLN A 91 33.43 18.92 -41.51
C GLN A 91 33.07 17.66 -40.70
N LYS A 92 34.06 16.80 -40.39
CA LYS A 92 33.82 15.63 -39.53
C LYS A 92 33.46 15.95 -38.09
N LYS A 93 33.69 17.17 -37.59
CA LYS A 93 33.16 17.63 -36.29
C LYS A 93 31.73 18.13 -36.48
N GLU A 94 31.46 18.91 -37.52
CA GLU A 94 30.14 19.43 -37.87
C GLU A 94 29.13 18.30 -38.10
N ASP A 95 29.46 17.31 -38.94
CA ASP A 95 28.63 16.11 -39.17
C ASP A 95 28.29 15.36 -37.86
N ARG A 96 29.27 15.28 -36.94
CA ARG A 96 29.07 14.63 -35.63
C ARG A 96 28.22 15.48 -34.70
N ASN A 97 28.37 16.80 -34.74
CA ASN A 97 27.58 17.73 -33.95
C ASN A 97 26.12 17.76 -34.45
N GLN A 98 25.90 17.81 -35.77
CA GLN A 98 24.56 17.73 -36.38
C GLN A 98 23.85 16.44 -35.96
N LYS A 99 24.47 15.28 -36.16
CA LYS A 99 23.92 13.99 -35.70
C LYS A 99 23.68 13.91 -34.19
N PHE A 100 24.51 14.58 -33.39
CA PHE A 100 24.30 14.68 -31.94
C PHE A 100 23.08 15.53 -31.59
N PHE A 101 22.84 16.64 -32.30
CA PHE A 101 21.64 17.47 -32.12
C PHE A 101 20.38 16.76 -32.63
N GLU A 102 20.42 16.13 -33.80
CA GLU A 102 19.32 15.30 -34.33
C GLU A 102 18.92 14.21 -33.33
N LEU A 103 19.90 13.42 -32.85
CA LEU A 103 19.65 12.37 -31.85
C LEU A 103 19.14 12.94 -30.52
N ARG A 104 19.60 14.13 -30.11
CA ARG A 104 19.07 14.83 -28.93
C ARG A 104 17.61 15.23 -29.10
N GLU A 105 17.23 15.76 -30.26
CA GLU A 105 15.84 16.11 -30.56
C GLU A 105 14.94 14.87 -30.60
N GLU A 106 15.39 13.78 -31.22
CA GLU A 106 14.65 12.50 -31.23
C GLU A 106 14.46 11.96 -29.81
N GLN A 107 15.52 11.93 -29.00
CA GLN A 107 15.45 11.53 -27.59
C GLN A 107 14.53 12.44 -26.78
N GLU A 108 14.51 13.75 -27.05
CA GLU A 108 13.63 14.69 -26.38
C GLU A 108 12.17 14.51 -26.79
N LYS A 109 11.89 14.26 -28.08
CA LYS A 109 10.56 13.90 -28.60
C LYS A 109 10.05 12.61 -27.94
N ILE A 110 10.85 11.55 -27.95
CA ILE A 110 10.54 10.26 -27.29
C ILE A 110 10.28 10.45 -25.78
N ARG A 111 11.10 11.27 -25.11
CA ARG A 111 10.94 11.58 -23.69
C ARG A 111 9.66 12.36 -23.40
N LYS A 112 9.32 13.36 -24.23
CA LYS A 112 8.07 14.13 -24.13
C LYS A 112 6.86 13.20 -24.31
N ASP A 113 6.83 12.43 -25.40
CA ASP A 113 5.79 11.43 -25.67
C ASP A 113 5.62 10.43 -24.51
N TYR A 114 6.72 9.96 -23.92
CA TYR A 114 6.67 9.07 -22.77
C TYR A 114 6.11 9.75 -21.52
N VAL A 115 6.59 10.96 -21.20
CA VAL A 115 6.10 11.74 -20.06
C VAL A 115 4.61 12.06 -20.21
N ASP A 116 4.14 12.43 -21.40
CA ASP A 116 2.75 12.77 -21.64
C ASP A 116 1.84 11.53 -21.65
N LYS A 117 2.31 10.38 -22.14
CA LYS A 117 1.62 9.09 -21.95
C LYS A 117 1.49 8.73 -20.47
N MET A 118 2.57 8.86 -19.70
CA MET A 118 2.54 8.58 -18.26
C MET A 118 1.65 9.56 -17.50
N ARG A 119 1.66 10.85 -17.83
CA ARG A 119 0.75 11.86 -17.29
C ARG A 119 -0.71 11.50 -17.57
N LYS A 120 -1.07 11.18 -18.81
CA LYS A 120 -2.42 10.73 -19.17
C LYS A 120 -2.82 9.46 -18.42
N GLN A 121 -1.92 8.47 -18.30
CA GLN A 121 -2.21 7.25 -17.56
C GLN A 121 -2.38 7.49 -16.05
N ILE A 122 -1.58 8.37 -15.44
CA ILE A 122 -1.76 8.77 -14.04
C ILE A 122 -3.11 9.47 -13.89
N TYR A 123 -3.40 10.46 -14.73
CA TYR A 123 -4.66 11.23 -14.72
C TYR A 123 -5.90 10.34 -14.82
N MET A 124 -5.96 9.41 -15.78
CA MET A 124 -7.09 8.46 -15.92
C MET A 124 -7.30 7.55 -14.70
N ASN A 125 -6.29 7.38 -13.84
CA ASN A 125 -6.32 6.55 -12.64
C ASN A 125 -6.49 7.35 -11.33
N THR A 126 -6.41 8.69 -11.36
CA THR A 126 -6.52 9.56 -10.18
C THR A 126 -7.83 10.34 -10.16
N GLY A 127 -8.24 10.74 -8.94
CA GLY A 127 -9.36 11.66 -8.70
C GLY A 127 -10.63 11.34 -9.48
N ASN A 128 -11.22 12.39 -10.04
CA ASN A 128 -12.53 12.31 -10.70
C ASN A 128 -12.44 11.72 -12.13
N ALA A 129 -11.28 11.80 -12.79
CA ALA A 129 -11.08 11.17 -14.10
C ALA A 129 -11.16 9.64 -14.02
N ARG A 130 -10.74 9.04 -12.89
CA ARG A 130 -11.00 7.62 -12.60
C ARG A 130 -12.49 7.26 -12.58
N GLU A 131 -13.35 8.16 -12.11
CA GLU A 131 -14.81 7.96 -12.13
C GLU A 131 -15.36 7.97 -13.56
N LEU A 132 -14.83 8.83 -14.44
CA LEU A 132 -15.16 8.80 -15.88
C LEU A 132 -14.70 7.47 -16.54
N THR A 133 -13.49 7.00 -16.25
CA THR A 133 -13.00 5.69 -16.73
C THR A 133 -13.90 4.55 -16.24
N SER A 134 -14.31 4.59 -14.97
CA SER A 134 -15.24 3.61 -14.40
C SER A 134 -16.62 3.67 -15.08
N ALA A 135 -17.17 4.87 -15.28
CA ALA A 135 -18.42 5.07 -16.00
C ALA A 135 -18.36 4.57 -17.45
N PHE A 136 -17.24 4.79 -18.14
CA PHE A 136 -16.99 4.22 -19.47
C PHE A 136 -17.07 2.70 -19.44
N VAL A 137 -16.36 2.03 -18.52
CA VAL A 137 -16.44 0.57 -18.35
C VAL A 137 -17.89 0.11 -18.08
N THR A 138 -18.65 0.83 -17.24
CA THR A 138 -20.07 0.47 -17.05
C THR A 138 -20.91 0.64 -18.32
N SER A 139 -20.58 1.59 -19.21
CA SER A 139 -21.23 1.71 -20.52
C SER A 139 -20.91 0.52 -21.45
N GLU A 140 -19.70 -0.04 -21.36
CA GLU A 140 -19.32 -1.26 -22.09
C GLU A 140 -20.10 -2.47 -21.58
N ILE A 141 -20.17 -2.65 -20.25
CA ILE A 141 -20.92 -3.75 -19.60
C ILE A 141 -22.42 -3.69 -19.95
N LEU A 142 -23.02 -2.50 -20.00
CA LEU A 142 -24.42 -2.34 -20.41
C LEU A 142 -24.64 -2.77 -21.87
N TYR A 143 -23.75 -2.35 -22.78
CA TYR A 143 -23.79 -2.72 -24.19
C TYR A 143 -23.59 -4.24 -24.39
N GLU A 144 -22.63 -4.85 -23.71
CA GLU A 144 -22.42 -6.30 -23.74
C GLU A 144 -23.64 -7.06 -23.23
N ARG A 145 -24.27 -6.57 -22.14
CA ARG A 145 -25.49 -7.16 -21.59
C ARG A 145 -26.69 -7.06 -22.54
N GLU A 146 -26.77 -6.02 -23.36
CA GLU A 146 -27.76 -5.93 -24.43
C GLU A 146 -27.50 -6.98 -25.53
N LYS A 147 -26.25 -7.14 -25.96
CA LYS A 147 -25.88 -8.21 -26.91
C LYS A 147 -26.13 -9.61 -26.36
N GLN A 148 -25.88 -9.85 -25.07
CA GLN A 148 -26.25 -11.11 -24.41
C GLN A 148 -27.76 -11.34 -24.37
N LYS A 149 -28.59 -10.31 -24.14
CA LYS A 149 -30.06 -10.43 -24.23
C LYS A 149 -30.51 -10.76 -25.65
N ASP A 150 -29.93 -10.13 -26.67
CA ASP A 150 -30.28 -10.38 -28.06
C ASP A 150 -29.85 -11.78 -28.51
N PHE A 151 -28.64 -12.21 -28.12
CA PHE A 151 -28.18 -13.58 -28.33
C PHE A 151 -29.06 -14.61 -27.62
N LYS A 152 -29.50 -14.33 -26.38
CA LYS A 152 -30.45 -15.20 -25.69
C LYS A 152 -31.79 -15.29 -26.43
N LYS A 153 -32.36 -14.18 -26.92
CA LYS A 153 -33.59 -14.24 -27.74
C LYS A 153 -33.42 -15.07 -29.01
N LEU A 154 -32.23 -15.10 -29.61
CA LEU A 154 -31.94 -15.96 -30.77
C LEU A 154 -31.89 -17.44 -30.37
N ILE A 155 -31.29 -17.77 -29.23
CA ILE A 155 -31.31 -19.13 -28.66
C ILE A 155 -32.73 -19.58 -28.30
N ASP A 156 -33.51 -18.72 -27.62
CA ASP A 156 -34.89 -19.02 -27.22
C ASP A 156 -35.74 -19.33 -28.47
N LYS A 157 -35.62 -18.54 -29.55
CA LYS A 157 -36.25 -18.82 -30.85
C LYS A 157 -35.79 -20.13 -31.49
N HIS A 158 -34.50 -20.45 -31.43
CA HIS A 158 -33.98 -21.71 -31.96
C HIS A 158 -34.62 -22.91 -31.25
N TYR A 159 -34.74 -22.86 -29.93
CA TYR A 159 -35.44 -23.89 -29.15
C TYR A 159 -36.93 -23.96 -29.47
N GLU A 160 -37.61 -22.83 -29.72
CA GLU A 160 -39.00 -22.82 -30.20
C GLU A 160 -39.14 -23.52 -31.57
N GLU A 161 -38.23 -23.27 -32.51
CA GLU A 161 -38.20 -23.93 -33.82
C GLU A 161 -37.89 -25.44 -33.72
N GLU A 162 -36.93 -25.84 -32.87
CA GLU A 162 -36.62 -27.25 -32.61
C GLU A 162 -37.80 -27.98 -31.95
N ALA A 163 -38.44 -27.36 -30.95
CA ALA A 163 -39.63 -27.90 -30.30
C ALA A 163 -40.79 -28.04 -31.29
N ALA A 164 -40.98 -27.09 -32.21
CA ALA A 164 -41.97 -27.18 -33.28
C ALA A 164 -41.68 -28.33 -34.25
N LYS A 165 -40.43 -28.50 -34.69
CA LYS A 165 -40.00 -29.64 -35.53
C LYS A 165 -40.21 -30.98 -34.82
N TYR A 166 -39.83 -31.08 -33.54
CA TYR A 166 -40.07 -32.29 -32.74
C TYR A 166 -41.56 -32.60 -32.58
N ALA A 167 -42.39 -31.59 -32.32
CA ALA A 167 -43.84 -31.76 -32.22
C ALA A 167 -44.48 -32.20 -33.55
N GLN A 168 -43.94 -31.80 -34.70
CA GLN A 168 -44.35 -32.33 -36.01
C GLN A 168 -44.00 -33.81 -36.16
N VAL A 169 -42.76 -34.21 -35.85
CA VAL A 169 -42.33 -35.63 -35.89
C VAL A 169 -43.17 -36.51 -34.97
N VAL A 170 -43.49 -36.04 -33.76
CA VAL A 170 -44.37 -36.77 -32.82
C VAL A 170 -45.79 -36.94 -33.39
N LYS A 171 -46.36 -35.91 -34.03
CA LYS A 171 -47.67 -36.01 -34.70
C LYS A 171 -47.65 -37.02 -35.85
N GLU A 172 -46.67 -36.93 -36.74
CA GLU A 172 -46.53 -37.88 -37.85
C GLU A 172 -46.40 -39.32 -37.36
N ASN A 173 -45.63 -39.56 -36.29
CA ASN A 173 -45.47 -40.89 -35.71
C ASN A 173 -46.78 -41.39 -35.09
N ALA A 174 -47.53 -40.54 -34.38
CA ALA A 174 -48.85 -40.89 -33.87
C ALA A 174 -49.87 -41.19 -35.00
N GLU A 175 -49.82 -40.46 -36.11
CA GLU A 175 -50.64 -40.73 -37.30
C GLU A 175 -50.27 -42.06 -37.96
N LYS A 176 -48.96 -42.35 -38.10
CA LYS A 176 -48.46 -43.65 -38.59
C LYS A 176 -48.91 -44.81 -37.68
N GLU A 177 -48.81 -44.68 -36.37
CA GLU A 177 -49.30 -45.69 -35.41
C GLU A 177 -50.83 -45.89 -35.51
N LEU A 178 -51.61 -44.83 -35.67
CA LEU A 178 -53.06 -44.93 -35.87
C LEU A 178 -53.42 -45.64 -37.18
N LEU A 179 -52.68 -45.39 -38.27
CA LEU A 179 -52.87 -46.10 -39.54
C LEU A 179 -52.49 -47.58 -39.41
N GLU A 180 -51.34 -47.91 -38.82
CA GLU A 180 -50.94 -49.29 -38.54
C GLU A 180 -51.96 -50.03 -37.66
N ASN A 181 -52.50 -49.37 -36.62
CA ASN A 181 -53.47 -49.98 -35.72
C ASN A 181 -54.80 -50.23 -36.44
N ARG A 182 -55.28 -49.30 -37.27
CA ARG A 182 -56.43 -49.52 -38.16
C ARG A 182 -56.19 -50.69 -39.12
N GLU A 183 -55.01 -50.81 -39.71
CA GLU A 183 -54.67 -51.97 -40.54
C GLU A 183 -54.66 -53.28 -39.75
N LYS A 184 -54.06 -53.30 -38.55
CA LYS A 184 -54.03 -54.47 -37.67
C LYS A 184 -55.45 -54.89 -37.27
N GLU A 185 -56.33 -53.93 -36.98
CA GLU A 185 -57.76 -54.17 -36.73
C GLU A 185 -58.50 -54.70 -37.96
N LEU A 186 -58.30 -54.12 -39.14
CA LEU A 186 -58.90 -54.63 -40.39
C LEU A 186 -58.41 -56.06 -40.71
N LYS A 187 -57.12 -56.34 -40.51
CA LYS A 187 -56.53 -57.69 -40.66
C LYS A 187 -57.12 -58.68 -39.65
N LYS A 188 -57.27 -58.29 -38.37
CA LYS A 188 -57.99 -59.08 -37.35
C LYS A 188 -59.46 -59.30 -37.72
N ARG A 189 -60.17 -58.26 -38.17
CA ARG A 189 -61.59 -58.33 -38.57
C ARG A 189 -61.81 -59.25 -39.78
N LYS A 190 -60.89 -59.26 -40.74
CA LYS A 190 -60.88 -60.25 -41.85
C LYS A 190 -60.71 -61.66 -41.28
N LYS A 191 -59.62 -61.95 -40.56
CA LYS A 191 -59.38 -63.26 -39.92
C LYS A 191 -60.57 -63.76 -39.08
N ASN A 192 -61.21 -62.87 -38.32
CA ASN A 192 -62.38 -63.22 -37.50
C ASN A 192 -63.64 -63.50 -38.34
N LYS A 193 -63.82 -62.84 -39.50
CA LYS A 193 -64.87 -63.20 -40.47
C LYS A 193 -64.57 -64.56 -41.09
N ASP A 194 -63.36 -64.73 -41.61
CA ASP A 194 -62.93 -65.96 -42.29
C ASP A 194 -63.07 -67.18 -41.35
N HIS A 195 -62.66 -67.03 -40.08
CA HIS A 195 -62.84 -68.04 -39.04
C HIS A 195 -64.32 -68.23 -38.64
N GLY A 196 -65.10 -67.15 -38.56
CA GLY A 196 -66.54 -67.24 -38.31
C GLY A 196 -67.31 -67.95 -39.42
N ASP A 197 -66.92 -67.76 -40.67
CA ASP A 197 -67.51 -68.44 -41.83
C ASP A 197 -67.06 -69.92 -41.91
N TYR A 198 -65.80 -70.23 -41.55
CA TYR A 198 -65.35 -71.61 -41.31
C TYR A 198 -66.19 -72.30 -40.22
N LEU A 199 -66.38 -71.65 -39.06
CA LEU A 199 -67.19 -72.20 -37.97
C LEU A 199 -68.66 -72.41 -38.39
N LYS A 200 -69.24 -71.54 -39.22
CA LYS A 200 -70.59 -71.78 -39.79
C LYS A 200 -70.63 -73.03 -40.67
N GLN A 201 -69.61 -73.25 -41.50
CA GLN A 201 -69.52 -74.45 -42.32
C GLN A 201 -69.36 -75.72 -41.46
N GLU A 202 -68.53 -75.65 -40.41
CA GLU A 202 -68.36 -76.75 -39.45
C GLU A 202 -69.65 -77.03 -38.66
N ILE A 203 -70.35 -76.00 -38.19
CA ILE A 203 -71.66 -76.13 -37.53
C ILE A 203 -72.70 -76.71 -38.48
N ALA A 204 -72.73 -76.28 -39.75
CA ALA A 204 -73.63 -76.85 -40.75
C ALA A 204 -73.35 -78.34 -40.97
N GLN A 205 -72.09 -78.74 -41.19
CA GLN A 205 -71.71 -80.15 -41.30
C GLN A 205 -72.04 -80.94 -40.04
N LYS A 206 -71.78 -80.40 -38.85
CA LYS A 206 -72.09 -81.04 -37.57
C LYS A 206 -73.60 -81.18 -37.36
N SER A 207 -74.39 -80.19 -37.77
CA SER A 207 -75.86 -80.25 -37.69
C SER A 207 -76.43 -81.34 -38.62
N LEU A 208 -75.81 -81.54 -39.79
CA LEU A 208 -76.19 -82.57 -40.75
C LEU A 208 -75.82 -83.96 -40.20
N ARG A 209 -74.61 -84.15 -39.66
CA ARG A 209 -74.23 -85.37 -38.92
C ARG A 209 -75.13 -85.63 -37.73
N GLN A 210 -75.53 -84.59 -36.98
CA GLN A 210 -76.48 -84.74 -35.87
C GLN A 210 -77.90 -85.10 -36.32
N GLN A 211 -78.32 -84.70 -37.52
CA GLN A 211 -79.59 -85.18 -38.11
C GLN A 211 -79.49 -86.66 -38.48
N GLU A 212 -78.39 -87.09 -39.11
CA GLU A 212 -78.12 -88.51 -39.39
C GLU A 212 -78.01 -89.36 -38.11
N GLU A 213 -77.33 -88.85 -37.09
CA GLU A 213 -77.22 -89.50 -35.78
C GLU A 213 -78.57 -89.57 -35.07
N LYS A 214 -79.39 -88.53 -35.15
CA LYS A 214 -80.77 -88.54 -34.61
C LYS A 214 -81.66 -89.55 -35.34
N GLN A 215 -81.55 -89.67 -36.66
CA GLN A 215 -82.26 -90.71 -37.42
C GLN A 215 -81.85 -92.11 -36.94
N LYS A 216 -80.54 -92.37 -36.86
CA LYS A 216 -79.99 -93.63 -36.31
C LYS A 216 -80.34 -93.85 -34.83
N GLN A 217 -80.52 -92.79 -34.05
CA GLN A 217 -80.99 -92.88 -32.66
C GLN A 217 -82.48 -93.21 -32.63
N THR A 218 -83.34 -92.60 -33.44
CA THR A 218 -84.76 -92.98 -33.50
C THR A 218 -84.97 -94.41 -34.00
N GLU A 219 -84.14 -94.90 -34.93
CA GLU A 219 -84.10 -96.31 -35.35
C GLU A 219 -83.69 -97.25 -34.20
N LYS A 220 -82.69 -96.84 -33.40
CA LYS A 220 -82.26 -97.60 -32.22
C LYS A 220 -83.25 -97.53 -31.06
N GLU A 221 -83.85 -96.39 -30.79
CA GLU A 221 -84.89 -96.22 -29.77
C GLU A 221 -86.14 -97.04 -30.11
N ALA A 222 -86.47 -97.21 -31.40
CA ALA A 222 -87.51 -98.15 -31.81
C ALA A 222 -87.14 -99.61 -31.45
N LEU A 223 -85.88 -100.01 -31.63
CA LEU A 223 -85.38 -101.35 -31.26
C LEU A 223 -85.23 -101.53 -29.73
N ASP A 224 -84.77 -100.51 -29.02
CA ASP A 224 -84.53 -100.56 -27.57
C ASP A 224 -85.84 -100.40 -26.79
N ASN A 225 -86.87 -99.71 -27.30
CA ASN A 225 -88.20 -99.71 -26.69
C ASN A 225 -88.85 -101.11 -26.74
N ILE A 226 -88.61 -101.89 -27.79
CA ILE A 226 -89.03 -103.29 -27.86
C ILE A 226 -88.35 -104.08 -26.73
N ARG A 227 -87.05 -103.89 -26.50
CA ARG A 227 -86.29 -104.57 -25.45
C ARG A 227 -86.60 -104.07 -24.02
N ALA A 228 -86.87 -102.78 -23.85
CA ALA A 228 -87.19 -102.18 -22.55
C ALA A 228 -88.54 -102.66 -21.99
N MET A 229 -89.50 -102.99 -22.87
CA MET A 229 -90.73 -103.69 -22.48
C MET A 229 -90.41 -105.06 -21.85
N GLU A 230 -89.47 -105.81 -22.41
CA GLU A 230 -89.02 -107.11 -21.87
C GLU A 230 -88.27 -106.96 -20.52
N GLU A 231 -87.52 -105.87 -20.33
CA GLU A 231 -86.74 -105.63 -19.11
C GLU A 231 -87.55 -105.06 -17.93
N MET A 232 -88.59 -104.26 -18.19
CA MET A 232 -89.43 -103.68 -17.13
C MET A 232 -90.16 -104.75 -16.31
N GLU A 233 -90.62 -105.84 -16.95
CA GLU A 233 -91.19 -107.03 -16.28
C GLU A 233 -90.21 -107.75 -15.34
N CYS A 234 -88.90 -107.49 -15.48
CA CYS A 234 -87.84 -108.06 -14.67
C CYS A 234 -87.47 -107.16 -13.47
N LEU A 235 -87.60 -105.84 -13.58
CA LEU A 235 -87.12 -104.89 -12.57
C LEU A 235 -88.09 -104.63 -11.41
N GLU A 236 -89.42 -104.67 -11.61
CA GLU A 236 -90.38 -104.52 -10.51
C GLU A 236 -90.12 -105.52 -9.37
N LYS A 237 -89.70 -106.73 -9.73
CA LYS A 237 -89.35 -107.83 -8.80
C LYS A 237 -88.20 -107.49 -7.83
N LYS A 238 -87.31 -106.55 -8.18
CA LYS A 238 -86.09 -106.23 -7.40
C LYS A 238 -86.24 -104.97 -6.52
N LEU A 239 -87.20 -104.09 -6.78
CA LEU A 239 -87.28 -102.79 -6.11
C LEU A 239 -87.82 -102.85 -4.67
N LEU A 240 -88.55 -103.91 -4.32
CA LEU A 240 -89.10 -104.13 -2.98
C LEU A 240 -88.01 -104.35 -1.91
N GLU A 241 -86.85 -104.90 -2.28
CA GLU A 241 -85.81 -105.33 -1.32
C GLU A 241 -84.97 -104.19 -0.73
N LYS A 242 -84.78 -103.09 -1.46
CA LYS A 242 -83.78 -102.05 -1.07
C LYS A 242 -84.24 -101.05 -0.01
N LYS A 243 -85.55 -100.84 0.18
CA LYS A 243 -86.07 -99.77 1.05
C LYS A 243 -85.72 -99.93 2.54
N ALA A 244 -85.30 -101.11 2.98
CA ALA A 244 -85.04 -101.41 4.39
C ALA A 244 -83.72 -100.83 4.98
N LYS A 245 -82.72 -100.46 4.15
CA LYS A 245 -81.34 -100.25 4.65
C LYS A 245 -81.01 -98.83 5.16
N ASN A 246 -81.62 -97.77 4.63
CA ASN A 246 -81.12 -96.40 4.82
C ASN A 246 -81.39 -95.74 6.20
N MET A 247 -82.14 -96.38 7.10
CA MET A 247 -82.58 -95.71 8.35
C MET A 247 -81.53 -95.66 9.47
N GLN A 248 -80.37 -96.31 9.34
CA GLN A 248 -79.43 -96.51 10.47
C GLN A 248 -78.28 -95.49 10.58
N GLU A 249 -77.91 -94.78 9.51
CA GLU A 249 -76.61 -94.07 9.46
C GLU A 249 -76.61 -92.67 10.12
N LEU A 250 -77.77 -92.01 10.23
CA LEU A 250 -77.87 -90.57 10.55
C LEU A 250 -77.51 -90.14 11.99
N PHE A 251 -77.32 -91.07 12.95
CA PHE A 251 -77.13 -90.71 14.36
C PHE A 251 -75.67 -90.38 14.78
N GLY A 252 -74.67 -90.67 13.94
CA GLY A 252 -73.26 -90.66 14.37
C GLY A 252 -72.56 -89.30 14.47
N GLU A 253 -72.99 -88.29 13.69
CA GLU A 253 -72.09 -87.17 13.35
C GLU A 253 -72.05 -86.01 14.37
N LYS A 254 -73.10 -85.85 15.19
CA LYS A 254 -73.33 -84.64 16.01
C LYS A 254 -72.33 -84.40 17.14
N LYS A 255 -71.50 -85.38 17.53
CA LYS A 255 -70.74 -85.37 18.79
C LYS A 255 -69.32 -84.76 18.72
N LYS A 256 -68.81 -84.40 17.53
CA LYS A 256 -67.39 -84.04 17.32
C LYS A 256 -67.03 -82.55 17.46
N LEU A 257 -67.98 -81.63 17.34
CA LEU A 257 -67.69 -80.19 17.14
C LEU A 257 -67.30 -79.40 18.41
N LEU A 258 -67.64 -79.85 19.62
CA LEU A 258 -67.53 -79.05 20.84
C LEU A 258 -66.10 -78.89 21.44
N LYS A 259 -65.08 -79.57 20.90
CA LYS A 259 -63.74 -79.63 21.53
C LYS A 259 -62.72 -78.58 21.06
N GLN A 260 -63.03 -77.77 20.06
CA GLN A 260 -62.01 -76.94 19.36
C GLN A 260 -61.92 -75.47 19.83
N GLU A 261 -62.77 -75.01 20.77
CA GLU A 261 -62.85 -73.59 21.13
C GLU A 261 -61.99 -73.19 22.35
N GLU A 262 -61.57 -74.12 23.20
CA GLU A 262 -60.91 -73.80 24.48
C GLU A 262 -59.42 -73.41 24.34
N GLU A 263 -58.70 -73.95 23.34
CA GLU A 263 -57.24 -73.86 23.25
C GLU A 263 -56.70 -72.45 22.91
N LYS A 264 -57.52 -71.57 22.31
CA LYS A 264 -57.06 -70.28 21.78
C LYS A 264 -56.83 -69.17 22.83
N LYS A 265 -57.36 -69.31 24.04
CA LYS A 265 -57.34 -68.21 25.05
C LYS A 265 -56.03 -68.07 25.83
N ILE A 266 -55.13 -69.06 25.76
CA ILE A 266 -53.95 -69.15 26.65
C ILE A 266 -52.71 -68.42 26.09
N GLN A 267 -52.66 -68.12 24.80
CA GLN A 267 -51.44 -67.59 24.15
C GLN A 267 -51.23 -66.09 24.34
N LEU A 268 -52.29 -65.28 24.36
CA LEU A 268 -52.21 -63.81 24.40
C LEU A 268 -51.61 -63.21 25.69
N ALA A 269 -51.68 -63.92 26.82
CA ALA A 269 -51.30 -63.37 28.12
C ALA A 269 -49.77 -63.32 28.41
N LYS A 270 -48.92 -63.73 27.47
CA LYS A 270 -47.46 -63.83 27.68
C LYS A 270 -46.66 -62.69 27.06
N GLU A 271 -47.21 -62.00 26.05
CA GLU A 271 -46.45 -61.02 25.25
C GLU A 271 -46.36 -59.64 25.93
N GLU A 272 -47.30 -59.31 26.83
CA GLU A 272 -47.35 -57.99 27.49
C GLU A 272 -46.28 -57.79 28.58
N SER A 273 -45.78 -58.87 29.20
CA SER A 273 -44.84 -58.76 30.34
C SER A 273 -43.39 -58.42 29.98
N GLU A 274 -42.99 -58.53 28.71
CA GLU A 274 -41.58 -58.38 28.30
C GLU A 274 -41.19 -56.93 27.97
N LEU A 275 -42.15 -56.05 27.70
CA LEU A 275 -41.90 -54.68 27.22
C LEU A 275 -41.53 -53.67 28.33
N ASP A 276 -42.06 -53.84 29.55
CA ASP A 276 -41.86 -52.86 30.64
C ASP A 276 -40.44 -52.87 31.23
N ALA A 277 -39.70 -53.97 31.11
CA ALA A 277 -38.36 -54.11 31.70
C ALA A 277 -37.29 -53.20 31.05
N VAL A 278 -37.46 -52.83 29.77
CA VAL A 278 -36.45 -52.10 28.99
C VAL A 278 -36.40 -50.61 29.35
N VAL A 279 -37.51 -50.03 29.83
CA VAL A 279 -37.65 -48.58 30.06
C VAL A 279 -36.93 -48.08 31.33
N ALA A 280 -36.66 -48.96 32.29
CA ALA A 280 -36.04 -48.60 33.57
C ALA A 280 -34.54 -48.21 33.43
N ILE A 281 -33.79 -48.96 32.61
CA ILE A 281 -32.31 -48.92 32.54
C ILE A 281 -31.80 -47.56 32.01
N TYR A 282 -32.56 -46.88 31.15
CA TYR A 282 -32.14 -45.61 30.54
C TYR A 282 -32.16 -44.39 31.48
N LYS A 283 -32.77 -44.48 32.67
CA LYS A 283 -32.90 -43.33 33.59
C LYS A 283 -31.69 -43.14 34.50
N GLU A 284 -31.04 -44.21 34.94
CA GLU A 284 -29.95 -44.15 35.94
C GLU A 284 -28.63 -43.59 35.36
N THR A 285 -28.33 -43.90 34.10
CA THR A 285 -27.05 -43.53 33.46
C THR A 285 -26.86 -42.02 33.29
N LYS A 286 -27.96 -41.27 33.11
CA LYS A 286 -27.92 -39.82 32.88
C LYS A 286 -27.56 -39.01 34.13
N HIS A 287 -27.95 -39.47 35.32
CA HIS A 287 -27.77 -38.70 36.57
C HIS A 287 -26.29 -38.63 37.03
N ARG A 288 -25.49 -39.64 36.69
CA ARG A 288 -24.10 -39.80 37.15
C ARG A 288 -23.12 -38.78 36.54
N ILE A 289 -23.45 -38.20 35.38
CA ILE A 289 -22.54 -37.32 34.61
C ILE A 289 -22.49 -35.89 35.17
N ASP A 290 -23.60 -35.37 35.71
CA ASP A 290 -23.69 -33.96 36.13
C ASP A 290 -23.05 -33.64 37.49
N CYS A 291 -22.82 -34.63 38.36
CA CYS A 291 -22.20 -34.41 39.67
C CYS A 291 -20.70 -34.09 39.60
N MET A 292 -19.98 -34.65 38.61
CA MET A 292 -18.51 -34.54 38.53
C MET A 292 -18.01 -33.12 38.18
N LYS A 293 -18.84 -32.26 37.56
CA LYS A 293 -18.40 -30.93 37.11
C LYS A 293 -18.33 -29.87 38.23
N LYS A 294 -19.04 -30.06 39.35
CA LYS A 294 -19.16 -29.03 40.42
C LYS A 294 -18.04 -29.05 41.46
N ALA A 295 -17.21 -30.09 41.51
CA ALA A 295 -16.17 -30.22 42.54
C ALA A 295 -14.91 -29.35 42.28
N ARG A 296 -14.53 -29.18 41.00
CA ARG A 296 -13.22 -28.64 40.59
C ARG A 296 -13.07 -27.12 40.72
N GLU A 297 -14.15 -26.40 41.03
CA GLU A 297 -14.19 -24.92 41.00
C GLU A 297 -13.88 -24.27 42.36
N LYS A 298 -13.81 -25.05 43.45
CA LYS A 298 -13.59 -24.55 44.81
C LYS A 298 -12.12 -24.40 45.21
N GLU A 299 -11.23 -25.26 44.71
CA GLU A 299 -9.84 -25.37 45.21
C GLU A 299 -8.95 -24.16 44.85
N LEU A 300 -9.31 -23.37 43.83
CA LEU A 300 -8.51 -22.27 43.31
C LEU A 300 -8.60 -20.93 44.08
N ARG A 301 -9.33 -20.84 45.20
CA ARG A 301 -9.53 -19.57 45.93
C ARG A 301 -8.73 -19.39 47.23
N ASP A 302 -8.28 -20.47 47.85
CA ASP A 302 -7.80 -20.41 49.25
C ASP A 302 -6.29 -20.11 49.40
N GLU A 303 -5.48 -20.30 48.34
CA GLU A 303 -4.01 -20.12 48.41
C GLU A 303 -3.53 -18.65 48.47
N ALA A 304 -4.41 -17.68 48.23
CA ALA A 304 -4.02 -16.26 48.10
C ALA A 304 -3.81 -15.54 49.45
N ALA A 305 -4.43 -16.01 50.55
CA ALA A 305 -4.48 -15.27 51.81
C ALA A 305 -3.20 -15.35 52.67
N ALA A 306 -2.40 -16.41 52.52
CA ALA A 306 -1.35 -16.77 53.49
C ALA A 306 -0.06 -15.91 53.47
N ARG A 307 0.09 -14.94 52.54
CA ARG A 307 1.38 -14.23 52.33
C ARG A 307 1.56 -12.92 53.11
N GLN A 308 0.53 -12.39 53.76
CA GLN A 308 0.59 -11.02 54.33
C GLN A 308 1.00 -10.92 55.81
N GLU A 309 0.97 -11.99 56.60
CA GLU A 309 1.22 -11.91 58.06
C GLU A 309 2.70 -11.94 58.49
N ALA A 310 3.63 -12.27 57.60
CA ALA A 310 5.02 -12.58 57.97
C ALA A 310 5.91 -11.35 58.33
N VAL A 311 5.53 -10.12 57.94
CA VAL A 311 6.44 -8.96 57.96
C VAL A 311 6.46 -8.21 59.30
N ALA A 312 5.46 -8.37 60.17
CA ALA A 312 5.23 -7.47 61.31
C ALA A 312 6.10 -7.68 62.57
N LYS A 313 6.93 -8.74 62.66
CA LYS A 313 7.48 -9.22 63.95
C LYS A 313 8.94 -8.83 64.29
N LEU A 314 9.66 -8.03 63.48
CA LEU A 314 11.13 -7.93 63.57
C LEU A 314 11.75 -6.67 64.22
N VAL A 315 10.99 -5.69 64.72
CA VAL A 315 11.54 -4.34 65.03
C VAL A 315 11.74 -4.01 66.53
N MET A 316 11.13 -4.72 67.47
CA MET A 316 10.91 -4.21 68.86
C MET A 316 11.97 -4.57 69.95
N ALA A 317 13.23 -4.90 69.61
CA ALA A 317 14.09 -5.67 70.54
C ALA A 317 15.44 -5.05 71.05
N HIS A 318 15.89 -3.85 70.64
CA HIS A 318 17.33 -3.50 70.78
C HIS A 318 17.77 -2.49 71.88
N GLU A 319 16.88 -1.74 72.56
CA GLU A 319 17.29 -0.45 73.19
C GLU A 319 17.51 -0.36 74.73
N LYS A 320 17.76 -1.44 75.50
CA LYS A 320 17.64 -1.39 76.99
C LYS A 320 18.78 -1.88 77.90
N ALA A 321 20.08 -1.58 77.68
CA ALA A 321 21.14 -2.03 78.63
C ALA A 321 22.51 -1.28 78.62
N LYS A 322 22.73 -0.14 79.32
CA LYS A 322 24.10 0.49 79.28
C LYS A 322 24.65 1.49 80.35
N THR A 323 24.13 1.63 81.56
CA THR A 323 24.24 2.93 82.28
C THR A 323 25.13 3.08 83.54
N GLU A 324 25.45 2.05 84.35
CA GLU A 324 25.66 2.28 85.82
C GLU A 324 26.94 1.66 86.47
N VAL A 325 28.16 2.23 86.33
CA VAL A 325 29.41 1.66 86.99
C VAL A 325 30.49 2.66 87.52
N GLU A 326 30.52 3.96 87.20
CA GLU A 326 31.82 4.71 87.17
C GLU A 326 32.36 5.49 88.43
N GLU A 327 31.69 5.62 89.58
CA GLU A 327 31.93 6.81 90.46
C GLU A 327 32.95 6.78 91.64
N GLU A 328 33.54 5.65 92.11
CA GLU A 328 34.04 5.59 93.51
C GLU A 328 35.55 5.79 93.86
N ARG A 329 36.51 5.89 92.92
CA ARG A 329 37.94 5.58 93.21
C ARG A 329 38.91 6.67 93.77
N MET A 330 38.49 7.89 94.12
CA MET A 330 39.38 9.08 94.00
C MET A 330 40.10 9.70 95.23
N LYS A 331 39.87 9.33 96.51
CA LYS A 331 40.08 10.29 97.63
C LYS A 331 41.33 10.21 98.56
N ALA A 332 42.17 9.17 98.56
CA ALA A 332 43.03 8.90 99.74
C ALA A 332 44.50 9.41 99.77
N ALA A 333 45.12 9.79 98.64
CA ALA A 333 46.59 9.78 98.49
C ALA A 333 47.38 11.08 98.86
N ILE A 334 46.94 11.87 99.84
CA ILE A 334 47.30 13.31 99.90
C ILE A 334 48.38 13.72 100.93
N ALA A 335 48.35 13.23 102.17
CA ALA A 335 48.93 13.97 103.31
C ALA A 335 50.45 13.86 103.58
N GLU A 336 51.15 12.84 103.07
CA GLU A 336 52.53 12.53 103.53
C GLU A 336 53.64 13.42 102.92
N LYS A 337 53.29 14.33 101.99
CA LYS A 337 54.30 15.04 101.17
C LYS A 337 54.95 16.27 101.83
N ASP A 338 54.35 16.80 102.89
CA ASP A 338 54.56 18.19 103.32
C ASP A 338 55.92 18.47 104.00
N ALA A 339 56.51 17.48 104.67
CA ALA A 339 57.74 17.71 105.46
C ALA A 339 59.01 17.87 104.59
N ILE A 340 59.09 17.14 103.47
CA ILE A 340 60.18 17.24 102.49
C ILE A 340 60.20 18.63 101.83
N GLU A 341 59.07 19.34 101.85
CA GLU A 341 58.95 20.66 101.23
C GLU A 341 59.82 21.71 101.92
N LYS A 342 59.92 21.76 103.25
CA LYS A 342 60.57 22.89 103.94
C LYS A 342 62.07 23.05 103.63
N LYS A 343 62.81 21.96 103.40
CA LYS A 343 64.21 22.03 102.90
C LYS A 343 64.28 22.31 101.41
N LYS A 344 63.31 21.84 100.62
CA LYS A 344 63.14 22.28 99.23
C LYS A 344 62.84 23.79 99.16
N LEU A 345 62.07 24.37 100.08
CA LEU A 345 61.69 25.80 100.07
C LEU A 345 62.88 26.77 100.12
N LYS A 346 63.98 26.46 100.82
CA LYS A 346 65.17 27.35 100.85
C LYS A 346 65.99 27.28 99.55
N LYS A 347 66.26 26.06 99.05
CA LYS A 347 66.91 25.89 97.74
C LYS A 347 66.03 26.40 96.59
N ARG A 348 64.70 26.24 96.70
CA ARG A 348 63.70 26.92 95.87
C ARG A 348 63.92 28.43 95.98
N ALA A 349 63.87 29.07 97.15
CA ALA A 349 63.98 30.52 97.27
C ALA A 349 65.25 31.15 96.64
N GLU A 350 66.40 30.48 96.66
CA GLU A 350 67.63 30.94 95.99
C GLU A 350 67.61 30.68 94.47
N TYR A 351 67.16 29.49 94.06
CA TYR A 351 66.89 29.18 92.66
C TYR A 351 65.83 30.12 92.07
N ASP A 352 64.77 30.44 92.82
CA ASP A 352 63.68 31.36 92.49
C ASP A 352 64.18 32.80 92.35
N LYS A 353 65.29 33.19 92.99
CA LYS A 353 65.92 34.51 92.76
C LYS A 353 66.65 34.53 91.42
N LYS A 354 67.51 33.54 91.15
CA LYS A 354 68.19 33.42 89.84
C LYS A 354 67.19 33.25 88.70
N MET A 355 66.22 32.37 88.85
CA MET A 355 65.11 32.17 87.91
C MET A 355 64.21 33.41 87.81
N LYS A 356 64.14 34.30 88.81
CA LYS A 356 63.47 35.60 88.65
C LYS A 356 64.30 36.55 87.78
N GLU A 357 65.61 36.61 88.00
CA GLU A 357 66.54 37.43 87.20
C GLU A 357 66.57 36.95 85.74
N GLU A 358 66.76 35.65 85.51
CA GLU A 358 66.65 35.02 84.18
C GLU A 358 65.26 35.24 83.57
N ARG A 359 64.15 35.08 84.33
CA ARG A 359 62.81 35.46 83.84
C ARG A 359 62.66 36.94 83.53
N PHE A 360 63.34 37.85 84.23
CA PHE A 360 63.28 39.29 83.93
C PHE A 360 64.05 39.61 82.65
N GLU A 361 65.20 38.98 82.43
CA GLU A 361 65.95 39.12 81.18
C GLU A 361 65.24 38.46 79.99
N ASP A 362 64.75 37.23 80.16
CA ASP A 362 63.96 36.55 79.14
C ASP A 362 62.64 37.27 78.89
N ARG A 363 62.00 37.88 79.91
CA ARG A 363 60.83 38.72 79.71
C ARG A 363 61.16 40.00 78.94
N LYS A 364 62.33 40.62 79.17
CA LYS A 364 62.79 41.76 78.37
C LYS A 364 63.04 41.35 76.91
N LYS A 365 63.83 40.30 76.68
CA LYS A 365 64.08 39.74 75.33
C LYS A 365 62.79 39.32 74.62
N PHE A 366 61.85 38.74 75.37
CA PHE A 366 60.51 38.38 74.87
C PHE A 366 59.71 39.62 74.48
N ILE A 367 59.66 40.66 75.33
CA ILE A 367 58.97 41.93 75.01
C ILE A 367 59.61 42.59 73.78
N GLU A 368 60.94 42.65 73.69
CA GLU A 368 61.64 43.20 72.52
C GLU A 368 61.34 42.40 71.25
N HIS A 369 61.36 41.06 71.33
CA HIS A 369 61.01 40.19 70.21
C HIS A 369 59.52 40.28 69.83
N GLU A 370 58.63 40.44 70.81
CA GLU A 370 57.19 40.64 70.64
C GLU A 370 56.90 42.01 70.01
N GLU A 371 57.62 43.07 70.41
CA GLU A 371 57.57 44.38 69.76
C GLU A 371 58.04 44.33 68.30
N VAL A 372 59.16 43.65 68.02
CA VAL A 372 59.67 43.47 66.66
C VAL A 372 58.71 42.62 65.82
N ALA A 373 58.13 41.57 66.40
CA ALA A 373 57.10 40.76 65.76
C ALA A 373 55.82 41.57 65.49
N ASN A 374 55.38 42.41 66.43
CA ASN A 374 54.21 43.29 66.28
C ASN A 374 54.45 44.38 65.22
N LYS A 375 55.66 44.96 65.14
CA LYS A 375 56.05 45.90 64.07
C LYS A 375 56.00 45.20 62.70
N LYS A 376 56.59 44.01 62.57
CA LYS A 376 56.52 43.19 61.34
C LYS A 376 55.07 42.78 60.99
N GLN A 377 54.26 42.37 61.96
CA GLN A 377 52.84 42.07 61.73
C GLN A 377 52.04 43.30 61.29
N ALA A 378 52.32 44.49 61.84
CA ALA A 378 51.67 45.73 61.42
C ALA A 378 52.06 46.12 59.98
N GLU A 379 53.31 45.89 59.58
CA GLU A 379 53.77 46.06 58.19
C GLU A 379 53.13 45.04 57.24
N ILE A 380 53.07 43.76 57.62
CA ILE A 380 52.38 42.71 56.85
C ILE A 380 50.89 43.06 56.68
N ARG A 381 50.19 43.46 57.75
CA ARG A 381 48.78 43.87 57.69
C ARG A 381 48.57 45.10 56.79
N LYS A 382 49.48 46.09 56.82
CA LYS A 382 49.44 47.24 55.89
C LYS A 382 49.64 46.81 54.44
N TRP A 383 50.59 45.91 54.18
CA TRP A 383 50.86 45.38 52.84
C TRP A 383 49.70 44.52 52.31
N GLU A 384 49.14 43.64 53.13
CA GLU A 384 47.94 42.86 52.82
C GLU A 384 46.74 43.76 52.52
N MET A 385 46.51 44.81 53.33
CA MET A 385 45.44 45.77 53.12
C MET A 385 45.61 46.50 51.77
N LEU A 386 46.81 46.98 51.45
CA LEU A 386 47.12 47.62 50.17
C LEU A 386 46.94 46.66 48.98
N ASN A 387 47.29 45.39 49.13
CA ASN A 387 47.06 44.38 48.10
C ASN A 387 45.59 44.02 47.95
N ARG A 388 44.80 43.98 49.03
CA ARG A 388 43.33 43.84 48.96
C ARG A 388 42.70 44.98 48.18
N TYR A 389 43.06 46.23 48.46
CA TYR A 389 42.57 47.37 47.65
C TYR A 389 42.96 47.28 46.17
N LYS A 390 44.21 46.91 45.86
CA LYS A 390 44.64 46.70 44.46
C LYS A 390 43.89 45.56 43.77
N THR A 391 43.68 44.44 44.46
CA THR A 391 42.94 43.30 43.91
C THR A 391 41.46 43.64 43.72
N ASP A 392 40.83 44.35 44.65
CA ASP A 392 39.45 44.84 44.54
C ASP A 392 39.28 45.84 43.37
N GLU A 393 40.23 46.75 43.15
CA GLU A 393 40.23 47.63 41.98
C GLU A 393 40.35 46.87 40.66
N ILE A 394 41.23 45.86 40.60
CA ILE A 394 41.40 45.01 39.42
C ILE A 394 40.14 44.17 39.18
N LEU A 395 39.55 43.59 40.23
CA LEU A 395 38.30 42.83 40.17
C LEU A 395 37.13 43.69 39.69
N LYS A 396 36.95 44.91 40.23
CA LYS A 396 35.91 45.85 39.76
C LYS A 396 36.07 46.18 38.27
N LYS A 397 37.28 46.50 37.82
CA LYS A 397 37.58 46.76 36.39
C LYS A 397 37.30 45.52 35.52
N TYR A 398 37.62 44.33 36.00
CA TYR A 398 37.36 43.06 35.32
C TYR A 398 35.86 42.74 35.24
N GLU A 399 35.11 42.93 36.33
CA GLU A 399 33.66 42.77 36.37
C GLU A 399 32.95 43.74 35.44
N GLU A 400 33.32 45.03 35.45
CA GLU A 400 32.78 46.02 34.52
C GLU A 400 33.05 45.64 33.06
N SER A 401 34.26 45.16 32.76
CA SER A 401 34.62 44.66 31.43
C SER A 401 33.75 43.46 31.03
N LYS A 402 33.57 42.48 31.93
CA LYS A 402 32.68 41.33 31.70
C LYS A 402 31.22 41.73 31.53
N ARG A 403 30.70 42.68 32.33
CA ARG A 403 29.34 43.22 32.17
C ARG A 403 29.17 43.89 30.81
N LYS A 404 30.13 44.73 30.38
CA LYS A 404 30.14 45.37 29.05
C LYS A 404 30.22 44.34 27.91
N GLN A 405 31.05 43.30 28.03
CA GLN A 405 31.13 42.21 27.04
C GLN A 405 29.83 41.38 26.97
N HIS A 406 29.25 41.03 28.11
CA HIS A 406 27.98 40.31 28.18
C HIS A 406 26.84 41.14 27.55
N TRP A 407 26.77 42.44 27.86
CA TRP A 407 25.77 43.34 27.30
C TRP A 407 25.89 43.48 25.77
N LYS A 408 27.13 43.53 25.23
CA LYS A 408 27.35 43.48 23.78
C LYS A 408 26.80 42.20 23.16
N LYS A 409 27.11 41.03 23.71
CA LYS A 409 26.59 39.75 23.23
C LYS A 409 25.06 39.67 23.28
N VAL A 410 24.43 40.21 24.32
CA VAL A 410 22.97 40.28 24.44
C VAL A 410 22.37 41.20 23.36
N LEU A 411 23.02 42.32 23.03
CA LEU A 411 22.60 43.21 21.95
C LEU A 411 22.83 42.62 20.55
N GLU A 412 23.93 41.90 20.34
CA GLU A 412 24.24 41.16 19.10
C GLU A 412 23.19 40.07 18.87
N TYR A 413 22.98 39.19 19.84
CA TYR A 413 21.97 38.14 19.78
C TYR A 413 20.53 38.68 19.59
N ARG A 414 20.21 39.83 20.21
CA ARG A 414 18.92 40.50 19.97
C ARG A 414 18.75 41.01 18.55
N LYS A 415 19.83 41.41 17.85
CA LYS A 415 19.76 41.78 16.43
C LYS A 415 19.54 40.55 15.56
N GLU A 416 20.30 39.49 15.78
CA GLU A 416 20.15 38.21 15.07
C GLU A 416 18.70 37.69 15.15
N LEU A 417 18.08 37.72 16.34
CA LEU A 417 16.67 37.36 16.52
C LEU A 417 15.69 38.28 15.78
N LEU A 418 15.97 39.58 15.68
CA LEU A 418 15.13 40.53 14.95
C LEU A 418 15.25 40.32 13.43
N GLU A 419 16.44 40.00 12.95
CA GLU A 419 16.72 39.65 11.55
C GLU A 419 15.99 38.35 11.19
N GLN A 420 16.14 37.28 11.97
CA GLN A 420 15.41 36.00 11.80
C GLN A 420 13.89 36.19 11.75
N MET A 421 13.30 36.93 12.69
CA MET A 421 11.86 37.23 12.65
C MET A 421 11.42 38.07 11.44
N SER A 422 12.33 38.82 10.81
CA SER A 422 12.04 39.58 9.59
C SER A 422 12.11 38.70 8.34
N GLU A 423 13.07 37.77 8.31
CA GLU A 423 13.21 36.75 7.26
C GLU A 423 12.02 35.79 7.25
N GLU A 424 11.63 35.25 8.42
CA GLU A 424 10.45 34.38 8.56
C GLU A 424 9.17 35.09 8.07
N LYS A 425 8.99 36.37 8.38
CA LYS A 425 7.84 37.15 7.91
C LYS A 425 7.86 37.37 6.40
N ALA A 426 9.02 37.59 5.81
CA ALA A 426 9.16 37.72 4.36
C ALA A 426 8.87 36.40 3.64
N LEU A 427 9.36 35.27 4.18
CA LEU A 427 9.06 33.93 3.68
C LEU A 427 7.55 33.62 3.77
N LEU A 428 6.91 33.86 4.91
CA LEU A 428 5.47 33.66 5.11
C LEU A 428 4.59 34.53 4.19
N LEU A 429 5.09 35.67 3.71
CA LEU A 429 4.41 36.50 2.71
C LEU A 429 4.57 35.88 1.31
N GLN A 430 5.79 35.49 0.95
CA GLN A 430 6.06 34.82 -0.34
C GLN A 430 5.30 33.48 -0.46
N GLU A 431 5.24 32.68 0.61
CA GLU A 431 4.49 31.42 0.64
C GLU A 431 3.00 31.66 0.35
N LYS A 432 2.39 32.68 0.96
CA LYS A 432 0.98 33.04 0.70
C LYS A 432 0.73 33.53 -0.71
N GLU A 433 1.62 34.37 -1.25
CA GLU A 433 1.53 34.84 -2.64
C GLU A 433 1.65 33.68 -3.63
N ILE A 434 2.53 32.71 -3.35
CA ILE A 434 2.68 31.48 -4.14
C ILE A 434 1.44 30.59 -3.99
N GLU A 435 0.93 30.38 -2.77
CA GLU A 435 -0.30 29.60 -2.53
C GLU A 435 -1.51 30.19 -3.26
N GLU A 436 -1.75 31.50 -3.19
CA GLU A 436 -2.86 32.15 -3.90
C GLU A 436 -2.71 32.05 -5.44
N PHE A 437 -1.48 32.18 -5.96
CA PHE A 437 -1.21 32.05 -7.39
C PHE A 437 -1.40 30.61 -7.89
N VAL A 438 -0.88 29.62 -7.17
CA VAL A 438 -0.97 28.19 -7.50
C VAL A 438 -2.40 27.69 -7.37
N THR A 439 -3.14 28.09 -6.33
CA THR A 439 -4.54 27.68 -6.12
C THR A 439 -5.50 28.32 -7.12
N ARG A 440 -5.27 29.55 -7.62
CA ARG A 440 -6.11 30.09 -8.71
C ARG A 440 -5.79 29.49 -10.08
N SER A 441 -4.50 29.20 -10.34
CA SER A 441 -4.06 28.75 -11.67
C SER A 441 -4.32 27.27 -11.93
N ASN A 442 -4.21 26.40 -10.92
CA ASN A 442 -4.31 24.95 -11.13
C ASN A 442 -5.76 24.46 -11.32
N PHE A 443 -6.74 25.04 -10.61
CA PHE A 443 -8.13 24.56 -10.65
C PHE A 443 -8.75 24.69 -12.05
N HIS A 444 -8.50 25.80 -12.75
CA HIS A 444 -8.95 25.97 -14.14
C HIS A 444 -8.34 24.92 -15.09
N ASN A 445 -7.04 24.64 -14.96
CA ASN A 445 -6.37 23.62 -15.77
C ASN A 445 -6.90 22.20 -15.50
N ASP A 446 -7.24 21.89 -14.25
CA ASP A 446 -7.78 20.57 -13.86
C ASP A 446 -9.24 20.38 -14.31
N ASP A 447 -10.08 21.42 -14.24
CA ASP A 447 -11.45 21.42 -14.77
C ASP A 447 -11.46 21.27 -16.30
N ASP A 448 -10.64 22.04 -17.02
CA ASP A 448 -10.54 21.94 -18.49
C ASP A 448 -10.03 20.55 -18.92
N SER A 449 -8.98 20.03 -18.27
CA SER A 449 -8.45 18.67 -18.51
C SER A 449 -9.52 17.59 -18.26
N PHE A 450 -10.40 17.79 -17.29
CA PHE A 450 -11.48 16.86 -16.99
C PHE A 450 -12.54 16.87 -18.07
N PHE A 451 -12.96 18.06 -18.54
CA PHE A 451 -13.95 18.15 -19.61
C PHE A 451 -13.39 17.68 -20.95
N GLU A 452 -12.13 17.93 -21.29
CA GLU A 452 -11.48 17.36 -22.48
C GLU A 452 -11.54 15.83 -22.45
N TYR A 453 -11.13 15.21 -21.34
CA TYR A 453 -11.17 13.75 -21.20
C TYR A 453 -12.62 13.20 -21.20
N ALA A 454 -13.56 13.88 -20.54
CA ALA A 454 -14.97 13.52 -20.58
C ALA A 454 -15.53 13.53 -22.01
N ASP A 455 -15.12 14.50 -22.82
CA ASP A 455 -15.50 14.63 -24.22
C ASP A 455 -14.88 13.53 -25.10
N GLU A 456 -13.61 13.18 -24.88
CA GLU A 456 -12.98 12.00 -25.52
C GLU A 456 -13.76 10.71 -25.20
N VAL A 457 -14.07 10.48 -23.93
CA VAL A 457 -14.81 9.31 -23.43
C VAL A 457 -16.23 9.25 -24.00
N LEU A 458 -16.94 10.38 -24.05
CA LEU A 458 -18.26 10.48 -24.68
C LEU A 458 -18.20 10.22 -26.20
N LYS A 459 -17.20 10.76 -26.90
CA LYS A 459 -16.98 10.51 -28.33
C LYS A 459 -16.71 9.02 -28.60
N LEU A 460 -15.91 8.35 -27.75
CA LEU A 460 -15.64 6.91 -27.84
C LEU A 460 -16.89 6.05 -27.56
N ALA A 461 -17.70 6.43 -26.57
CA ALA A 461 -18.97 5.74 -26.26
C ALA A 461 -19.98 5.87 -27.41
N LYS A 462 -20.20 7.10 -27.92
CA LYS A 462 -21.12 7.38 -29.04
C LYS A 462 -20.70 6.66 -30.33
N LYS A 463 -19.41 6.68 -30.69
CA LYS A 463 -18.87 5.97 -31.87
C LYS A 463 -19.15 4.47 -31.88
N ARG A 464 -19.26 3.84 -30.70
CA ARG A 464 -19.53 2.40 -30.54
C ARG A 464 -20.99 2.08 -30.20
N GLY A 465 -21.90 3.07 -30.26
CA GLY A 465 -23.33 2.88 -29.98
C GLY A 465 -23.64 2.51 -28.53
N ARG A 466 -22.80 2.94 -27.58
CA ARG A 466 -22.94 2.64 -26.15
C ARG A 466 -23.79 3.68 -25.43
N SER A 467 -24.41 3.27 -24.33
CA SER A 467 -25.17 4.20 -23.47
C SER A 467 -24.25 5.25 -22.85
N THR A 468 -24.47 6.53 -23.14
CA THR A 468 -23.69 7.64 -22.56
C THR A 468 -24.12 8.01 -21.14
N TYR A 469 -25.29 7.53 -20.70
CA TYR A 469 -25.91 7.86 -19.42
C TYR A 469 -24.98 7.72 -18.19
N PRO A 470 -24.17 6.64 -18.03
CA PRO A 470 -23.27 6.54 -16.88
C PRO A 470 -22.20 7.65 -16.86
N ILE A 471 -21.71 8.05 -18.05
CA ILE A 471 -20.65 9.05 -18.21
C ILE A 471 -21.24 10.44 -17.95
N GLU A 472 -22.38 10.76 -18.55
CA GLU A 472 -23.14 12.00 -18.32
C GLU A 472 -23.47 12.21 -16.84
N LYS A 473 -23.81 11.12 -16.13
CA LYS A 473 -24.04 11.16 -14.68
C LYS A 473 -22.80 11.58 -13.89
N VAL A 474 -21.61 11.06 -14.22
CA VAL A 474 -20.35 11.46 -13.56
C VAL A 474 -20.00 12.92 -13.86
N ILE A 475 -20.18 13.36 -15.12
CA ILE A 475 -19.99 14.78 -15.49
C ILE A 475 -20.92 15.70 -14.67
N MET A 476 -22.18 15.31 -14.47
CA MET A 476 -23.13 16.05 -13.64
C MET A 476 -22.78 16.03 -12.15
N GLN A 477 -22.19 14.93 -11.65
CA GLN A 477 -21.68 14.86 -10.27
C GLN A 477 -20.47 15.78 -10.08
N TYR A 478 -19.51 15.77 -11.01
CA TYR A 478 -18.34 16.64 -11.01
C TYR A 478 -18.72 18.12 -11.02
N LYS A 479 -19.61 18.53 -11.94
CA LYS A 479 -20.09 19.92 -11.99
C LYS A 479 -20.78 20.35 -10.69
N LYS A 480 -21.41 19.41 -9.96
CA LYS A 480 -22.01 19.68 -8.65
C LYS A 480 -20.99 19.75 -7.52
N THR A 481 -19.94 18.92 -7.52
CA THR A 481 -18.89 18.96 -6.48
C THR A 481 -18.00 20.18 -6.61
N ASN A 482 -17.69 20.60 -7.84
CA ASN A 482 -16.81 21.73 -8.13
C ASN A 482 -17.59 23.07 -8.22
N LEU A 483 -18.89 23.09 -7.89
CA LEU A 483 -19.76 24.28 -7.95
C LEU A 483 -19.80 24.97 -9.34
N LEU A 484 -19.59 24.20 -10.41
CA LEU A 484 -19.62 24.65 -11.81
C LEU A 484 -21.04 24.68 -12.41
N LEU A 485 -22.04 24.21 -11.66
CA LEU A 485 -23.43 24.49 -11.98
C LEU A 485 -23.78 25.87 -11.41
N PRO A 486 -24.38 26.79 -12.19
CA PRO A 486 -24.92 28.00 -11.60
C PRO A 486 -25.93 27.61 -10.52
N ASP A 487 -25.84 28.26 -9.36
CA ASP A 487 -26.95 28.27 -8.40
C ASP A 487 -28.18 28.72 -9.17
N LYS A 488 -29.21 27.87 -9.09
CA LYS A 488 -30.30 27.78 -10.07
C LYS A 488 -30.76 29.17 -10.52
N CYS A 489 -30.87 29.37 -11.84
CA CYS A 489 -31.86 30.32 -12.31
C CYS A 489 -33.22 29.89 -11.74
N GLU A 490 -33.76 30.72 -10.85
CA GLU A 490 -35.19 30.82 -10.68
C GLU A 490 -35.81 31.20 -12.04
N ASP A 491 -37.08 30.88 -12.23
CA ASP A 491 -37.85 31.16 -13.45
C ASP A 491 -37.46 30.38 -14.72
N ASN A 492 -37.96 29.13 -14.80
CA ASN A 492 -38.86 28.63 -15.86
C ASN A 492 -38.78 27.10 -16.00
N CYS A 493 -39.37 26.41 -15.02
CA CYS A 493 -39.73 24.99 -15.11
C CYS A 493 -41.24 24.80 -14.91
N GLU A 494 -42.04 25.62 -15.61
CA GLU A 494 -43.43 25.25 -15.85
C GLU A 494 -43.51 24.08 -16.84
N ASN A 495 -44.49 23.21 -16.65
CA ASN A 495 -44.86 22.13 -17.57
C ASN A 495 -43.86 20.97 -17.75
N TYR A 496 -43.44 20.36 -16.63
CA TYR A 496 -43.43 18.89 -16.58
C TYR A 496 -44.44 18.39 -15.55
N ILE A 497 -45.48 17.72 -16.03
CA ILE A 497 -46.60 17.21 -15.24
C ILE A 497 -46.06 16.24 -14.18
N THR A 498 -46.12 16.65 -12.91
CA THR A 498 -45.70 15.80 -11.81
C THR A 498 -46.65 14.60 -11.67
N SER A 499 -46.16 13.41 -11.99
CA SER A 499 -46.91 12.15 -11.91
C SER A 499 -47.13 11.68 -10.46
N LYS A 500 -47.87 12.48 -9.68
CA LYS A 500 -48.37 12.11 -8.34
C LYS A 500 -49.23 10.84 -8.36
N GLU A 501 -49.77 10.45 -9.52
CA GLU A 501 -50.57 9.24 -9.72
C GLU A 501 -49.75 7.94 -9.72
N ALA A 502 -48.44 7.99 -10.09
CA ALA A 502 -47.59 6.79 -10.13
C ALA A 502 -47.34 6.15 -8.75
N LYS A 503 -47.41 6.97 -7.67
CA LYS A 503 -47.33 6.48 -6.28
C LYS A 503 -48.64 5.86 -5.78
N SER A 504 -49.77 6.12 -6.43
CA SER A 504 -51.06 5.49 -6.11
C SER A 504 -51.13 4.05 -6.63
N MET A 505 -50.78 3.82 -7.91
CA MET A 505 -50.84 2.50 -8.52
C MET A 505 -49.90 1.48 -7.86
N SER A 506 -48.66 1.87 -7.55
CA SER A 506 -47.69 0.97 -6.89
C SER A 506 -48.15 0.51 -5.50
N GLN A 507 -48.75 1.39 -4.70
CA GLN A 507 -49.32 1.03 -3.39
C GLN A 507 -50.59 0.16 -3.50
N GLN A 508 -51.43 0.37 -4.51
CA GLN A 508 -52.60 -0.49 -4.75
C GLN A 508 -52.21 -1.90 -5.19
N ILE A 509 -51.17 -2.05 -6.03
CA ILE A 509 -50.64 -3.36 -6.44
C ILE A 509 -50.08 -4.11 -5.23
N PHE A 510 -49.34 -3.43 -4.33
CA PHE A 510 -48.83 -4.06 -3.11
C PHE A 510 -49.94 -4.51 -2.15
N LYS A 511 -51.02 -3.73 -2.01
CA LYS A 511 -52.19 -4.11 -1.19
C LYS A 511 -53.01 -5.27 -1.79
N LYS A 512 -53.11 -5.37 -3.13
CA LYS A 512 -53.72 -6.53 -3.80
C LYS A 512 -52.88 -7.80 -3.64
N SER A 513 -51.55 -7.69 -3.69
CA SER A 513 -50.61 -8.79 -3.43
C SER A 513 -50.76 -9.40 -2.03
N GLN A 514 -50.95 -8.57 -0.99
CA GLN A 514 -51.14 -9.08 0.37
C GLN A 514 -52.53 -9.67 0.64
N LYS A 515 -53.61 -9.15 0.04
CA LYS A 515 -54.94 -9.79 0.16
C LYS A 515 -54.96 -11.21 -0.42
N ASN A 516 -54.33 -11.43 -1.58
CA ASN A 516 -54.29 -12.75 -2.23
C ASN A 516 -53.43 -13.80 -1.50
N LYS A 517 -52.71 -13.45 -0.42
CA LYS A 517 -51.99 -14.43 0.42
C LYS A 517 -52.82 -14.97 1.58
N ASN A 518 -53.94 -14.33 1.95
CA ASN A 518 -54.78 -14.79 3.05
C ASN A 518 -55.86 -15.80 2.62
N ASP A 519 -56.26 -15.83 1.34
CA ASP A 519 -57.29 -16.75 0.82
C ASP A 519 -56.75 -18.10 0.32
N ARG A 520 -55.50 -18.45 0.64
CA ARG A 520 -54.95 -19.81 0.48
C ARG A 520 -54.83 -20.51 1.82
N SER A 521 -55.97 -20.69 2.50
CA SER A 521 -56.09 -21.61 3.61
C SER A 521 -55.71 -23.02 3.16
N CYS A 522 -54.57 -23.52 3.64
CA CYS A 522 -54.10 -24.87 3.35
C CYS A 522 -55.14 -25.89 3.80
N ARG A 523 -55.54 -26.81 2.90
CA ARG A 523 -56.64 -27.77 3.11
C ARG A 523 -56.32 -28.88 4.13
N CYS A 524 -55.10 -28.87 4.69
CA CYS A 524 -54.53 -29.94 5.51
C CYS A 524 -54.65 -29.69 7.04
N ARG A 525 -55.62 -28.89 7.50
CA ARG A 525 -55.72 -28.49 8.93
C ARG A 525 -57.15 -28.46 9.49
N GLN A 526 -58.09 -29.20 8.88
CA GLN A 526 -59.49 -29.25 9.31
C GLN A 526 -59.98 -30.61 9.85
N GLU A 527 -59.14 -31.65 9.89
CA GLU A 527 -59.54 -32.99 10.37
C GLU A 527 -59.27 -33.24 11.87
N GLU A 528 -58.44 -32.44 12.55
CA GLU A 528 -58.09 -32.63 13.97
C GLU A 528 -59.04 -31.94 14.98
N LYS A 529 -60.27 -31.56 14.58
CA LYS A 529 -61.23 -30.88 15.48
C LYS A 529 -62.66 -31.44 15.44
N LYS A 530 -62.82 -32.76 15.24
CA LYS A 530 -64.09 -33.48 15.44
C LYS A 530 -63.91 -34.86 16.08
N SER A 531 -63.31 -34.92 17.27
CA SER A 531 -63.28 -36.16 18.08
C SER A 531 -63.00 -35.95 19.58
N VAL A 532 -63.32 -34.78 20.16
CA VAL A 532 -63.43 -34.61 21.62
C VAL A 532 -64.59 -33.68 21.97
N SER A 533 -65.81 -34.24 22.05
CA SER A 533 -66.91 -33.92 22.98
C SER A 533 -68.26 -34.39 22.43
N ASN A 534 -68.82 -35.40 23.10
CA ASN A 534 -70.18 -35.97 23.00
C ASN A 534 -70.65 -36.49 21.64
#